data_AF-A0A3M2SUK9-F1
#
_entry.id   AF-A0A3M2SUK9-F1
#
_cell.length_a   1.000
_cell.length_b   1.000
_cell.length_c   1.000
_cell.angle_alpha   90.00
_cell.angle_beta   90.00
_cell.angle_gamma   90.00
#
_symmetry.space_group_name_H-M   'P 1'
#
loop_
_entity.id
_entity.type
_entity.pdbx_description
1 polymer ?
#
loop_
_entity_poly.entity_id
_entity_poly.type
_entity_poly.pdbx_seq_one_letter_code
_entity_poly.pdbx_strand_id
1 'polypeptide(L)'
;MSVAVGEKALSGEWETISNKCFEIQEDLIMEFEGRSCNITDSEGNPIPDGQFGPGKAKKEVLAGFRCYIMRAVVKFEKKER
;
A
#
# COMPACT_ATOMS: atom_id res chain seq x y z
N MET A 1 17.22 -17.81 1.57
CA MET A 1 16.29 -16.99 2.39
C MET A 1 15.15 -16.56 1.50
N SER A 2 13.90 -16.84 1.85
CA SER A 2 12.74 -16.28 1.16
C SER A 2 12.54 -14.84 1.63
N VAL A 3 12.60 -13.88 0.71
CA VAL A 3 12.18 -12.49 0.98
C VAL A 3 10.71 -12.54 1.43
N ALA A 4 10.39 -11.90 2.56
CA ALA A 4 9.01 -11.89 3.03
C ALA A 4 8.15 -11.05 2.07
N VAL A 5 6.93 -11.53 1.77
CA VAL A 5 6.02 -10.83 0.88
C VAL A 5 5.81 -9.40 1.38
N GLY A 6 6.04 -8.41 0.52
CA GLY A 6 5.94 -6.99 0.80
C GLY A 6 7.26 -6.28 1.15
N GLU A 7 8.36 -7.01 1.38
CA GLU A 7 9.66 -6.38 1.64
C GLU A 7 10.16 -5.61 0.40
N LYS A 8 9.93 -6.14 -0.81
CA LYS A 8 10.29 -5.44 -2.05
C LYS A 8 9.42 -4.21 -2.27
N ALA A 9 8.12 -4.35 -2.01
CA ALA A 9 7.19 -3.21 -2.07
C ALA A 9 7.66 -2.06 -1.17
N LEU A 10 8.05 -2.36 0.07
CA LEU A 10 8.51 -1.36 1.06
C LEU A 10 9.91 -0.80 0.75
N SER A 11 10.72 -1.49 -0.05
CA SER A 11 12.02 -0.98 -0.52
C SER A 11 11.91 -0.12 -1.78
N GLY A 12 10.69 0.16 -2.26
CA GLY A 12 10.43 0.94 -3.47
C GLY A 12 10.41 0.13 -4.77
N GLU A 13 10.56 -1.19 -4.69
CA GLU A 13 10.44 -2.06 -5.86
C GLU A 13 8.99 -2.52 -6.06
N TRP A 14 8.57 -2.67 -7.32
CA TRP A 14 7.25 -3.23 -7.63
C TRP A 14 7.16 -4.70 -7.22
N GLU A 15 6.17 -5.02 -6.39
CA GLU A 15 5.93 -6.39 -5.93
C GLU A 15 4.48 -6.81 -6.19
N THR A 16 4.30 -8.03 -6.73
CA THR A 16 2.97 -8.63 -6.88
C THR A 16 2.46 -9.15 -5.53
N ILE A 17 1.36 -8.58 -5.06
CA ILE A 17 0.70 -8.91 -3.81
C ILE A 17 -0.66 -9.55 -4.10
N SER A 18 -0.83 -10.80 -3.65
CA SER A 18 -2.12 -11.50 -3.76
C SER A 18 -3.09 -11.06 -2.66
N ASN A 19 -2.64 -11.06 -1.42
CA ASN A 19 -3.38 -10.61 -0.24
C ASN A 19 -2.38 -10.21 0.85
N LYS A 20 -2.35 -8.94 1.27
CA LYS A 20 -1.53 -8.48 2.39
C LYS A 20 -2.09 -7.19 2.97
N CYS A 21 -1.99 -7.07 4.30
CA CYS A 21 -2.16 -5.80 5.01
C CYS A 21 -0.77 -5.21 5.30
N PHE A 22 -0.53 -3.98 4.86
CA PHE A 22 0.67 -3.22 5.22
C PHE A 22 0.32 -2.25 6.35
N GLU A 23 1.03 -2.31 7.47
CA GLU A 23 0.96 -1.29 8.51
C GLU A 23 2.05 -0.26 8.24
N ILE A 24 1.64 0.94 7.86
CA ILE A 24 2.53 2.01 7.41
C ILE A 24 3.21 2.63 8.64
N GLN A 25 4.55 2.60 8.68
CA GLN A 25 5.33 3.07 9.84
C GLN A 25 5.85 4.51 9.68
N GLU A 26 5.90 5.01 8.45
CA GLU A 26 6.34 6.35 8.10
C GLU A 26 5.49 6.88 6.94
N ASP A 27 5.49 8.19 6.69
CA ASP A 27 4.74 8.76 5.59
C ASP A 27 5.35 8.33 4.24
N LEU A 28 4.55 7.64 3.43
CA LEU A 28 4.96 7.08 2.15
C LEU A 28 4.01 7.49 1.03
N ILE A 29 4.49 7.35 -0.19
CA ILE A 29 3.68 7.43 -1.39
C ILE A 29 3.48 6.00 -1.88
N MET A 30 2.23 5.52 -1.85
CA MET A 30 1.87 4.23 -2.40
C MET A 30 1.53 4.40 -3.88
N GLU A 31 2.15 3.59 -4.73
CA GLU A 31 1.72 3.37 -6.11
C GLU A 31 1.13 1.97 -6.23
N PHE A 32 -0.01 1.88 -6.91
CA PHE A 32 -0.83 0.69 -7.00
C PHE A 32 -1.26 0.48 -8.44
N GLU A 33 -1.15 -0.76 -8.93
CA GLU A 33 -1.78 -1.24 -10.16
C GLU A 33 -2.44 -2.59 -9.90
N GLY A 34 -3.76 -2.66 -9.95
CA GLY A 34 -4.43 -3.90 -9.60
C GLY A 34 -5.92 -3.81 -9.52
N ARG A 35 -6.52 -4.75 -8.79
CA ARG A 35 -7.96 -4.95 -8.75
C ARG A 35 -8.64 -4.23 -7.59
N SER A 36 -8.04 -4.28 -6.41
CA SER A 36 -8.61 -3.66 -5.21
C SER A 36 -7.59 -3.36 -4.12
N CYS A 37 -7.76 -2.22 -3.46
CA CYS A 37 -7.09 -1.84 -2.22
C CYS A 37 -8.08 -1.07 -1.34
N ASN A 38 -8.01 -1.29 -0.02
CA ASN A 38 -8.70 -0.46 0.96
C ASN A 38 -7.68 0.09 1.95
N ILE A 39 -7.77 1.38 2.27
CA ILE A 39 -6.92 2.04 3.25
C ILE A 39 -7.78 2.45 4.45
N THR A 40 -7.31 2.11 5.64
CA THR A 40 -7.90 2.56 6.90
C THR A 40 -6.90 3.34 7.73
N ASP A 41 -7.39 4.16 8.65
CA ASP A 41 -6.58 4.75 9.71
C ASP A 41 -6.14 3.69 10.75
N SER A 42 -5.46 4.15 11.81
CA SER A 42 -4.97 3.29 12.89
C SER A 42 -6.09 2.67 13.74
N GLU A 43 -7.29 3.26 13.72
CA GLU A 43 -8.48 2.75 14.42
C GLU A 43 -9.27 1.76 13.57
N GLY A 44 -8.93 1.64 12.28
CA GLY A 44 -9.62 0.76 11.32
C GLY A 44 -10.76 1.44 10.58
N ASN A 45 -10.91 2.77 10.70
CA ASN A 45 -11.91 3.50 9.94
C ASN A 45 -11.41 3.73 8.50
N PRO A 46 -12.25 3.53 7.47
CA PRO A 46 -11.90 3.85 6.09
C PRO A 46 -11.55 5.34 5.94
N ILE A 47 -10.43 5.64 5.27
CA ILE A 47 -10.09 7.03 4.96
C ILE A 47 -10.85 7.51 3.70
N PRO A 48 -11.12 8.82 3.56
CA PRO A 48 -11.63 9.38 2.31
C PRO A 48 -10.70 9.06 1.13
N ASP A 49 -11.30 8.59 0.03
CA ASP A 49 -10.60 8.12 -1.17
C ASP A 49 -9.56 7.01 -0.90
N GLY A 50 -9.75 6.23 0.17
CA GLY A 50 -8.90 5.10 0.56
C GLY A 50 -9.23 3.80 -0.17
N GLN A 51 -10.30 3.76 -0.97
CA GLN A 51 -10.70 2.59 -1.72
C GLN A 51 -10.32 2.73 -3.19
N PHE A 52 -9.48 1.80 -3.66
CA PHE A 52 -9.11 1.71 -5.07
C PHE A 52 -9.77 0.49 -5.70
N GLY A 53 -10.40 0.71 -6.85
CA GLY A 53 -10.90 -0.34 -7.72
C GLY A 53 -9.88 -0.75 -8.79
N PRO A 54 -10.33 -1.41 -9.86
CA PRO A 54 -9.47 -1.79 -10.97
C PRO A 54 -8.77 -0.59 -11.61
N GLY A 55 -7.45 -0.68 -11.77
CA GLY A 55 -6.66 0.34 -12.47
C GLY A 55 -5.39 0.73 -11.73
N LYS A 56 -4.92 1.95 -12.00
CA LYS A 56 -3.73 2.54 -11.40
C LYS A 56 -4.11 3.65 -10.43
N ALA A 57 -3.46 3.69 -9.28
CA ALA A 57 -3.66 4.74 -8.28
C ALA A 57 -2.32 5.13 -7.65
N LYS A 58 -2.23 6.40 -7.23
CA LYS A 58 -1.11 6.94 -6.45
C LYS A 58 -1.70 7.71 -5.28
N LYS A 59 -1.25 7.42 -4.07
CA LYS A 59 -1.82 8.02 -2.85
C LYS A 59 -0.77 8.17 -1.77
N GLU A 60 -0.82 9.29 -1.05
CA GLU A 60 -0.07 9.46 0.19
C GLU A 60 -0.70 8.60 1.29
N VAL A 61 0.10 7.78 1.94
CA VAL A 61 -0.30 6.94 3.08
C VAL A 61 0.52 7.35 4.29
N LEU A 62 -0.17 7.76 5.34
CA LEU A 62 0.47 8.31 6.54
C LEU A 62 0.87 7.20 7.50
N ALA A 63 1.83 7.50 8.38
CA ALA A 63 2.17 6.62 9.49
C ALA A 63 0.91 6.26 10.31
N GLY A 64 0.76 4.98 10.64
CA GLY A 64 -0.40 4.41 11.32
C GLY A 64 -1.52 3.92 10.39
N PHE A 65 -1.50 4.26 9.10
CA PHE A 65 -2.48 3.73 8.15
C PHE A 65 -2.25 2.25 7.87
N ARG A 66 -3.33 1.57 7.47
CA ARG A 66 -3.30 0.17 7.03
C ARG A 66 -3.77 0.06 5.59
N CYS A 67 -2.94 -0.51 4.72
CA CYS A 67 -3.27 -0.75 3.32
C CYS A 67 -3.56 -2.23 3.09
N TYR A 68 -4.83 -2.56 2.84
CA TYR A 68 -5.31 -3.90 2.54
C TYR A 68 -5.29 -4.13 1.03
N ILE A 69 -4.22 -4.75 0.54
CA ILE A 69 -4.02 -5.01 -0.89
C ILE A 69 -4.59 -6.38 -1.26
N MET A 70 -5.45 -6.41 -2.27
CA MET A 70 -6.00 -7.64 -2.85
C MET A 70 -5.76 -7.66 -4.36
N ARG A 71 -4.87 -8.56 -4.80
CA ARG A 71 -4.46 -8.77 -6.20
C ARG A 71 -4.02 -7.50 -6.91
N ALA A 72 -2.82 -7.04 -6.59
CA ALA A 72 -2.21 -5.88 -7.22
C ALA A 72 -0.69 -6.01 -7.28
N VAL A 73 -0.07 -5.17 -8.09
CA VAL A 73 1.34 -4.85 -8.02
C VAL A 73 1.45 -3.51 -7.31
N VAL A 74 2.28 -3.43 -6.27
CA VAL A 74 2.42 -2.21 -5.44
C VAL A 74 3.88 -1.90 -5.16
N LYS A 75 4.18 -0.62 -4.94
CA LYS A 75 5.44 -0.14 -4.34
C LYS A 75 5.15 1.03 -3.41
N PHE A 76 6.04 1.25 -2.46
CA PHE A 76 6.00 2.38 -1.54
C PHE A 76 7.29 3.17 -1.65
N GLU A 77 7.18 4.47 -1.88
CA GLU A 77 8.31 5.38 -1.97
C GLU A 77 8.26 6.37 -0.80
N LYS A 78 9.44 6.77 -0.31
CA LYS A 78 9.51 7.87 0.65
C LYS A 78 9.12 9.17 -0.05
N LYS A 79 8.41 10.03 0.64
CA LYS A 79 8.17 11.40 0.16
C LYS A 79 9.52 12.13 0.13
N GLU A 80 10.05 12.38 -1.06
CA GLU A 80 11.24 13.23 -1.21
C GLU A 80 10.90 14.63 -0.64
N ARG A 81 11.77 15.13 0.24
CA ARG A 81 11.63 16.45 0.88
C ARG A 81 12.14 17.56 -0.02
#